data_AF-A0A7V7EEF8-F1
#
_entry.id   AF-A0A7V7EEF8-F1
#
_cell.length_a   1.000
_cell.length_b   1.000
_cell.length_c   1.000
_cell.angle_alpha   90.00
_cell.angle_beta   90.00
_cell.angle_gamma   90.00
#
_symmetry.space_group_name_H-M   'P 1'
#
loop_
_entity.id
_entity.type
_entity.pdbx_description
1 polymer ?
#
loop_
_entity_poly.entity_id
_entity_poly.type
_entity_poly.pdbx_seq_one_letter_code
_entity_poly.pdbx_strand_id
1 'polypeptide(L)'
;MEKHWGGYLVGFSETYGQLRTLRPGVREDPGRVREYVLQCIWYDQLFSDGGLCCSRGRPLTVVSPGWWNHSEGPDFKGAQLELGGQLVTGDVEIHFTHGDWKQHGHHLDSRYDDVCLVVTLESRPPAAPPCTSLGREIPTLLLAKFLEGDIRDIADHLSIEAYPYEVPSAA
;
A
#
# COMPACT_ATOMS: atom_id res chain seq x y z
N MET A 1 -50.14 -19.54 25.07
CA MET A 1 -50.38 -19.76 23.62
C MET A 1 -49.34 -18.95 22.87
N GLU A 2 -48.18 -19.55 22.66
CA GLU A 2 -47.04 -18.97 21.95
C GLU A 2 -47.29 -18.97 20.44
N LYS A 3 -46.79 -17.93 19.76
CA LYS A 3 -46.57 -17.94 18.32
C LYS A 3 -45.07 -18.05 18.08
N HIS A 4 -44.67 -19.16 17.48
CA HIS A 4 -43.33 -19.45 16.97
C HIS A 4 -43.02 -18.59 15.74
N TRP A 5 -41.82 -17.98 15.71
CA TRP A 5 -41.04 -17.77 14.50
C TRP A 5 -39.55 -17.91 14.86
N GLY A 6 -38.87 -18.89 14.25
CA GLY A 6 -37.44 -19.08 14.42
C GLY A 6 -36.85 -19.99 13.34
N GLY A 7 -36.17 -19.35 12.38
CA GLY A 7 -34.90 -19.85 11.80
C GLY A 7 -34.98 -20.90 10.71
N TYR A 8 -34.97 -20.45 9.46
CA TYR A 8 -34.61 -21.26 8.29
C TYR A 8 -33.06 -21.42 8.18
N LEU A 9 -32.64 -22.67 7.97
CA LEU A 9 -31.48 -23.15 7.22
C LEU A 9 -30.06 -22.86 7.75
N VAL A 10 -29.57 -23.84 8.50
CA VAL A 10 -28.17 -24.26 8.54
C VAL A 10 -27.83 -24.93 7.22
N GLY A 11 -26.79 -24.49 6.50
CA GLY A 11 -26.38 -25.17 5.27
C GLY A 11 -25.37 -24.41 4.41
N PHE A 12 -24.15 -24.21 4.90
CA PHE A 12 -22.98 -24.00 4.04
C PHE A 12 -22.04 -25.19 4.23
N SER A 13 -21.72 -25.87 3.13
CA SER A 13 -21.29 -27.27 3.13
C SER A 13 -19.90 -27.50 3.72
N GLU A 14 -19.72 -28.64 4.39
CA GLU A 14 -18.42 -29.20 4.82
C GLU A 14 -17.39 -29.25 3.69
N THR A 15 -17.85 -29.26 2.43
CA THR A 15 -17.02 -29.19 1.23
C THR A 15 -16.24 -27.88 1.11
N TYR A 16 -16.79 -26.74 1.56
CA TYR A 16 -16.06 -25.47 1.65
C TYR A 16 -14.99 -25.51 2.75
N GLY A 17 -15.28 -26.23 3.84
CA GLY A 17 -14.32 -26.50 4.92
C GLY A 17 -13.12 -27.33 4.45
N GLN A 18 -13.36 -28.34 3.61
CA GLN A 18 -12.31 -29.20 3.03
C GLN A 18 -11.49 -28.50 1.93
N LEU A 19 -12.07 -27.55 1.20
CA LEU A 19 -11.33 -26.71 0.24
C LEU A 19 -10.40 -25.70 0.92
N ARG A 20 -10.72 -25.26 2.14
CA ARG A 20 -9.85 -24.38 2.94
C ARG A 20 -8.59 -25.12 3.46
N THR A 21 -8.66 -26.43 3.66
CA THR A 21 -7.52 -27.27 4.07
C THR A 21 -6.61 -27.71 2.92
N LEU A 22 -7.03 -27.56 1.66
CA LEU A 22 -6.26 -27.98 0.48
C LEU A 22 -5.56 -26.85 -0.27
N ARG A 23 -5.72 -25.58 0.14
CA ARG A 23 -4.79 -24.54 -0.28
C ARG A 23 -3.51 -24.71 0.54
N PRO A 24 -2.32 -24.87 -0.07
CA PRO A 24 -1.08 -24.67 0.68
C PRO A 24 -1.22 -23.30 1.32
N GLY A 25 -1.28 -23.28 2.65
CA GLY A 25 -1.41 -22.05 3.38
C GLY A 25 -0.35 -21.10 2.87
N VAL A 26 -0.78 -19.95 2.35
CA VAL A 26 0.00 -18.74 2.60
C VAL A 26 0.01 -18.64 4.12
N ARG A 27 1.00 -19.29 4.72
CA ARG A 27 1.38 -19.02 6.10
C ARG A 27 1.82 -17.57 6.01
N GLU A 28 1.04 -16.65 6.56
CA GLU A 28 1.60 -15.37 6.94
C GLU A 28 2.81 -15.74 7.81
N ASP A 29 4.01 -15.50 7.30
CA ASP A 29 5.21 -15.58 8.11
C ASP A 29 5.02 -14.50 9.18
N PRO A 30 4.84 -14.86 10.47
CA PRO A 30 4.58 -13.87 11.50
C PRO A 30 5.72 -12.86 11.65
N GLY A 31 6.89 -13.14 11.08
CA GLY A 31 8.03 -12.22 11.01
C GLY A 31 8.13 -11.38 9.73
N ARG A 32 7.21 -11.57 8.77
CA ARG A 32 7.15 -10.81 7.52
C ARG A 32 6.16 -9.68 7.65
N VAL A 33 6.69 -8.47 7.68
CA VAL A 33 5.93 -7.22 7.55
C VAL A 33 5.02 -7.30 6.32
N ARG A 34 3.80 -6.75 6.41
CA ARG A 34 2.82 -6.69 5.31
C ARG A 34 2.92 -5.35 4.58
N GLU A 35 2.52 -5.29 3.30
CA GLU A 35 2.49 -4.01 2.55
C GLU A 35 1.62 -2.96 3.24
N TYR A 36 0.57 -3.41 3.92
CA TYR A 36 -0.26 -2.56 4.78
C TYR A 36 0.54 -1.74 5.81
N VAL A 37 1.64 -2.28 6.36
CA VAL A 37 2.51 -1.53 7.28
C VAL A 37 3.23 -0.40 6.54
N LEU A 38 3.67 -0.63 5.30
CA LEU A 38 4.30 0.40 4.48
C LEU A 38 3.27 1.48 4.12
N GLN A 39 2.02 1.08 3.89
CA GLN A 39 0.90 1.99 3.69
C GLN A 39 0.61 2.83 4.94
N CYS A 40 0.63 2.25 6.15
CA CYS A 40 0.56 3.01 7.41
C CYS A 40 1.72 4.01 7.53
N ILE A 41 2.96 3.56 7.27
CA ILE A 41 4.16 4.41 7.32
C ILE A 41 4.05 5.57 6.32
N TRP A 42 3.55 5.31 5.12
CA TRP A 42 3.26 6.37 4.16
C TRP A 42 2.15 7.29 4.64
N TYR A 43 1.02 6.76 5.09
CA TYR A 43 -0.13 7.54 5.51
C TYR A 43 0.22 8.52 6.64
N ASP A 44 0.93 8.05 7.67
CA ASP A 44 1.36 8.87 8.82
C ASP A 44 2.71 9.58 8.60
N GLN A 45 3.34 9.39 7.44
CA GLN A 45 4.65 9.96 7.08
C GLN A 45 5.74 9.62 8.11
N LEU A 46 5.80 8.36 8.57
CA LEU A 46 6.73 7.86 9.61
C LEU A 46 8.13 7.58 9.04
N PHE A 47 8.74 8.59 8.45
CA PHE A 47 10.10 8.55 7.89
C PHE A 47 10.71 9.95 7.88
N SER A 48 12.04 10.05 7.83
CA SER A 48 12.72 11.34 7.79
C SER A 48 12.41 12.09 6.48
N ASP A 49 11.89 13.31 6.58
CA ASP A 49 11.64 14.21 5.45
C ASP A 49 12.90 14.95 4.97
N GLY A 50 13.93 15.02 5.83
CA GLY A 50 15.21 15.67 5.60
C GLY A 50 15.99 15.07 4.43
N GLY A 51 15.82 15.65 3.24
CA GLY A 51 16.53 15.22 2.02
C GLY A 51 15.86 14.06 1.28
N LEU A 52 14.54 13.88 1.47
CA LEU A 52 13.76 12.89 0.76
C LEU A 52 13.95 13.02 -0.76
N CYS A 53 14.29 11.93 -1.42
CA CYS A 53 14.53 11.91 -2.85
C CYS A 53 14.17 10.56 -3.48
N CYS A 54 13.78 10.61 -4.76
CA CYS A 54 13.53 9.42 -5.55
C CYS A 54 14.84 8.68 -5.87
N SER A 55 14.72 7.45 -6.36
CA SER A 55 15.81 6.53 -6.69
C SER A 55 16.91 7.09 -7.59
N ARG A 56 16.60 8.13 -8.39
CA ARG A 56 17.55 8.84 -9.27
C ARG A 56 18.02 10.20 -8.72
N GLY A 57 17.82 10.47 -7.43
CA GLY A 57 18.25 11.70 -6.76
C GLY A 57 17.35 12.92 -6.99
N ARG A 58 16.19 12.74 -7.62
CA ARG A 58 15.20 13.82 -7.78
C ARG A 58 14.62 14.16 -6.39
N PRO A 59 14.71 15.41 -5.92
CA PRO A 59 14.11 15.82 -4.63
C PRO A 59 12.61 15.54 -4.61
N LEU A 60 12.11 15.09 -3.45
CA LEU A 60 10.70 14.79 -3.21
C LEU A 60 10.27 15.48 -1.92
N THR A 61 9.13 16.16 -1.94
CA THR A 61 8.41 16.59 -0.74
C THR A 61 6.98 16.09 -0.84
N VAL A 62 6.47 15.49 0.23
CA VAL A 62 5.07 15.07 0.31
C VAL A 62 4.26 16.21 0.90
N VAL A 63 3.43 16.85 0.08
CA VAL A 63 2.50 17.91 0.52
C VAL A 63 1.23 17.28 1.08
N SER A 64 0.76 16.19 0.45
CA SER A 64 -0.30 15.34 0.95
C SER A 64 -0.05 13.89 0.49
N PRO A 65 -0.16 12.88 1.37
CA PRO A 65 0.02 11.48 1.02
C PRO A 65 -1.08 10.95 0.09
N GLY A 66 -2.18 11.70 -0.07
CA GLY A 66 -3.39 11.30 -0.78
C GLY A 66 -4.41 10.63 0.13
N TRP A 67 -5.52 10.21 -0.46
CA TRP A 67 -6.58 9.46 0.22
C TRP A 67 -6.28 7.97 0.14
N TRP A 68 -6.18 7.29 1.28
CA TRP A 68 -5.98 5.85 1.29
C TRP A 68 -7.18 5.14 0.64
N ASN A 69 -6.90 4.41 -0.42
CA ASN A 69 -7.86 3.66 -1.20
C ASN A 69 -7.86 2.19 -0.74
N HIS A 70 -9.02 1.73 -0.27
CA HIS A 70 -9.25 0.31 0.10
C HIS A 70 -10.05 -0.46 -0.95
N SER A 71 -10.21 0.12 -2.14
CA SER A 71 -10.86 -0.48 -3.31
C SER A 71 -9.84 -0.82 -4.40
N GLU A 72 -10.30 -1.25 -5.57
CA GLU A 72 -9.41 -1.49 -6.71
C GLU A 72 -8.62 -0.24 -7.12
N GLY A 73 -7.42 -0.46 -7.68
CA GLY A 73 -6.52 0.60 -8.15
C GLY A 73 -5.44 0.91 -7.11
N PRO A 74 -4.74 2.04 -7.28
CA PRO A 74 -3.58 2.35 -6.47
C PRO A 74 -3.91 2.62 -5.01
N ASP A 75 -2.92 2.38 -4.14
CA ASP A 75 -3.05 2.45 -2.69
C ASP A 75 -3.49 3.82 -2.16
N PHE A 76 -3.03 4.91 -2.77
CA PHE A 76 -3.43 6.26 -2.42
C PHE A 76 -3.83 7.07 -3.65
N LYS A 77 -4.99 7.74 -3.55
CA LYS A 77 -5.56 8.56 -4.62
C LYS A 77 -5.33 10.06 -4.39
N GLY A 78 -4.93 10.76 -5.44
CA GLY A 78 -4.84 12.23 -5.42
C GLY A 78 -3.84 12.81 -4.41
N ALA A 79 -2.69 12.15 -4.23
CA ALA A 79 -1.55 12.69 -3.52
C ALA A 79 -1.05 13.99 -4.17
N GLN A 80 -0.47 14.87 -3.35
CA GLN A 80 0.17 16.10 -3.81
C GLN A 80 1.63 16.06 -3.44
N LEU A 81 2.50 16.09 -4.43
CA LEU A 81 3.94 15.92 -4.27
C LEU A 81 4.68 17.06 -4.94
N GLU A 82 5.73 17.58 -4.32
CA GLU A 82 6.71 18.40 -5.02
C GLU A 82 7.86 17.51 -5.49
N LEU A 83 8.02 17.38 -6.80
CA LEU A 83 9.03 16.52 -7.43
C LEU A 83 10.03 17.38 -8.20
N GLY A 84 11.20 17.61 -7.63
CA GLY A 84 12.24 18.48 -8.22
C GLY A 84 11.76 19.93 -8.41
N GLY A 85 11.03 20.48 -7.43
CA GLY A 85 10.53 21.86 -7.46
C GLY A 85 9.27 22.07 -8.30
N GLN A 86 8.58 21.00 -8.69
CA GLN A 86 7.32 21.07 -9.43
C GLN A 86 6.22 20.34 -8.66
N LEU A 87 5.10 21.03 -8.43
CA LEU A 87 3.91 20.43 -7.83
C LEU A 87 3.25 19.48 -8.82
N VAL A 88 3.02 18.25 -8.38
CA VAL A 88 2.37 17.17 -9.13
C VAL A 88 1.21 16.64 -8.31
N THR A 89 0.10 16.35 -8.98
CA THR A 89 -1.03 15.62 -8.41
C THR A 89 -1.19 14.30 -9.14
N GLY A 90 -1.37 13.22 -8.39
CA GLY A 90 -1.57 11.88 -8.94
C GLY A 90 -1.67 10.85 -7.83
N ASP A 91 -1.57 9.59 -8.19
CA ASP A 91 -1.73 8.48 -7.26
C ASP A 91 -0.37 7.97 -6.74
N VAL A 92 -0.38 7.22 -5.64
CA VAL A 92 0.81 6.57 -5.07
C VAL A 92 0.53 5.09 -4.92
N GLU A 93 1.50 4.27 -5.33
CA GLU A 93 1.46 2.82 -5.19
C GLU A 93 2.61 2.33 -4.31
N ILE A 94 2.34 1.36 -3.42
CA ILE A 94 3.30 0.89 -2.43
C ILE A 94 3.50 -0.62 -2.55
N HIS A 95 4.75 -1.04 -2.67
CA HIS A 95 5.12 -2.46 -2.66
C HIS A 95 6.36 -2.73 -1.83
N PHE A 96 6.65 -4.01 -1.57
CA PHE A 96 7.96 -4.37 -1.02
C PHE A 96 9.09 -4.09 -1.99
N THR A 97 8.90 -4.46 -3.26
CA THR A 97 9.94 -4.36 -4.29
C THR A 97 9.43 -3.66 -5.54
N HIS A 98 10.35 -3.06 -6.29
CA HIS A 98 10.05 -2.49 -7.60
C HIS A 98 9.60 -3.54 -8.64
N GLY A 99 9.92 -4.82 -8.41
CA GLY A 99 9.48 -5.93 -9.27
C GLY A 99 7.98 -6.21 -9.15
N ASP A 100 7.39 -5.92 -7.99
CA ASP A 100 5.99 -6.21 -7.69
C ASP A 100 5.04 -5.41 -8.59
N TRP A 101 5.44 -4.20 -8.99
CA TRP A 101 4.73 -3.39 -10.00
C TRP A 101 4.41 -4.17 -11.28
N LYS A 102 5.40 -4.93 -11.78
CA LYS A 102 5.21 -5.78 -12.97
C LYS A 102 4.53 -7.10 -12.63
N GLN A 103 4.87 -7.70 -11.49
CA GLN A 103 4.30 -8.97 -11.04
C GLN A 103 2.77 -8.88 -10.88
N HIS A 104 2.27 -7.77 -10.36
CA HIS A 104 0.84 -7.50 -10.18
C HIS A 104 0.14 -7.01 -11.46
N GLY A 105 0.89 -6.76 -12.54
CA GLY A 105 0.32 -6.34 -13.82
C GLY A 105 -0.04 -4.86 -13.92
N HIS A 106 0.37 -4.02 -12.96
CA HIS A 106 0.04 -2.57 -12.95
C HIS A 106 0.57 -1.85 -14.19
N HIS A 107 1.72 -2.27 -14.73
CA HIS A 107 2.26 -1.79 -16.00
C HIS A 107 1.38 -2.05 -17.24
N LEU A 108 0.27 -2.77 -17.12
CA LEU A 108 -0.70 -3.05 -18.20
C LEU A 108 -2.11 -2.57 -17.87
N ASP A 109 -2.36 -2.06 -16.66
CA ASP A 109 -3.68 -1.66 -16.19
C ASP A 109 -3.80 -0.13 -16.13
N SER A 110 -4.74 0.42 -16.89
CA SER A 110 -4.95 1.86 -16.98
C SER A 110 -5.44 2.50 -15.68
N ARG A 111 -5.94 1.71 -14.72
CA ARG A 111 -6.27 2.22 -13.37
C ARG A 111 -5.06 2.82 -12.64
N TYR A 112 -3.84 2.49 -13.08
CA TYR A 112 -2.58 2.92 -12.50
C TYR A 112 -1.86 3.98 -13.35
N ASP A 113 -2.47 4.46 -14.45
CA ASP A 113 -1.84 5.45 -15.33
C ASP A 113 -1.65 6.81 -14.66
N ASP A 114 -2.38 7.11 -13.58
CA ASP A 114 -2.25 8.33 -12.79
C ASP A 114 -1.23 8.20 -11.64
N VAL A 115 -0.59 7.04 -11.45
CA VAL A 115 0.43 6.85 -10.41
C VAL A 115 1.64 7.74 -10.69
N CYS A 116 1.87 8.68 -9.79
CA CYS A 116 2.93 9.68 -9.88
C CYS A 116 4.17 9.34 -9.05
N LEU A 117 4.05 8.37 -8.13
CA LEU A 117 5.15 7.85 -7.31
C LEU A 117 4.90 6.37 -6.98
N VAL A 118 5.92 5.54 -7.11
CA VAL A 118 5.96 4.20 -6.50
C VAL A 118 6.82 4.25 -5.25
N VAL A 119 6.36 3.71 -4.13
CA VAL A 119 7.13 3.61 -2.88
C VAL A 119 7.53 2.16 -2.66
N THR A 120 8.80 1.89 -2.40
CA THR A 120 9.28 0.52 -2.11
C THR A 120 10.15 0.46 -0.87
N LEU A 121 10.19 -0.71 -0.21
CA LEU A 121 11.06 -0.96 0.95
C LEU A 121 12.48 -1.40 0.54
N GLU A 122 12.91 -1.11 -0.68
CA GLU A 122 14.26 -1.46 -1.11
C GLU A 122 15.25 -0.34 -0.83
N SER A 123 16.48 -0.71 -0.49
CA SER A 123 17.58 0.26 -0.36
C SER A 123 18.30 0.51 -1.70
N ARG A 124 18.01 -0.28 -2.74
CA ARG A 124 18.67 -0.19 -4.05
C ARG A 124 17.69 0.26 -5.12
N PRO A 125 18.12 1.14 -6.04
CA PRO A 125 17.28 1.55 -7.16
C PRO A 125 17.02 0.37 -8.10
N PRO A 126 15.87 0.36 -8.79
CA PRO A 126 15.61 -0.62 -9.83
C PRO A 126 16.57 -0.45 -11.01
N ALA A 127 16.82 -1.52 -11.76
CA ALA A 127 17.61 -1.44 -13.00
C ALA A 127 16.95 -0.54 -14.06
N ALA A 128 15.62 -0.52 -14.09
CA ALA A 128 14.80 0.37 -14.90
C ALA A 128 13.59 0.85 -14.08
N PRO A 129 13.14 2.10 -14.23
CA PRO A 129 12.00 2.62 -13.49
C PRO A 129 10.72 1.85 -13.86
N PRO A 130 9.75 1.76 -12.92
CA PRO A 130 8.41 1.30 -13.26
C PRO A 130 7.79 2.23 -14.30
N CYS A 131 6.97 1.67 -15.17
CA CYS A 131 6.24 2.43 -16.20
C CYS A 131 4.75 2.12 -16.13
N THR A 132 3.92 3.12 -16.45
CA THR A 132 2.48 2.97 -16.62
C THR A 132 2.13 2.14 -17.87
N SER A 133 0.85 1.85 -18.09
CA SER A 133 0.37 1.16 -19.30
C SER A 133 0.67 1.96 -20.58
N LEU A 134 0.73 3.28 -20.46
CA LEU A 134 1.14 4.23 -21.51
C LEU A 134 2.66 4.40 -21.65
N GLY A 135 3.47 3.65 -20.89
CA GLY A 135 4.94 3.71 -20.96
C GLY A 135 5.58 4.92 -20.27
N ARG A 136 4.82 5.71 -19.49
CA ARG A 136 5.37 6.83 -18.71
C ARG A 136 6.21 6.27 -17.56
N GLU A 137 7.47 6.67 -17.47
CA GLU A 137 8.31 6.34 -16.31
C GLU A 137 7.76 6.99 -15.04
N ILE A 138 7.74 6.23 -13.95
CA ILE A 138 7.25 6.67 -12.64
C ILE A 138 8.45 6.78 -11.69
N PRO A 139 8.64 7.94 -11.02
CA PRO A 139 9.62 8.08 -9.95
C PRO A 139 9.39 7.05 -8.84
N THR A 140 10.48 6.55 -8.24
CA THR A 140 10.40 5.58 -7.14
C THR A 140 11.01 6.15 -5.87
N LEU A 141 10.30 6.13 -4.75
CA LEU A 141 10.87 6.38 -3.42
C LEU A 141 11.39 5.06 -2.85
N LEU A 142 12.67 5.06 -2.44
CA LEU A 142 13.32 3.96 -1.74
C LEU A 142 13.16 4.17 -0.23
N LEU A 143 12.01 3.80 0.33
CA LEU A 143 11.58 4.12 1.69
C LEU A 143 12.58 3.67 2.75
N ALA A 144 13.21 2.51 2.56
CA ALA A 144 14.20 1.96 3.48
C ALA A 144 15.40 2.89 3.74
N LYS A 145 15.67 3.88 2.88
CA LYS A 145 16.72 4.88 3.09
C LYS A 145 16.34 5.98 4.07
N PHE A 146 15.05 6.11 4.38
CA PHE A 146 14.48 7.21 5.16
C PHE A 146 13.76 6.72 6.42
N LEU A 147 13.73 5.41 6.67
CA LEU A 147 13.18 4.87 7.91
C LEU A 147 14.12 5.12 9.08
N GLU A 148 13.54 5.57 10.19
CA GLU A 148 14.23 5.73 11.47
C GLU A 148 14.04 4.46 12.31
N GLY A 149 14.73 3.37 11.95
CA GLY A 149 14.69 2.08 12.67
C GLY A 149 14.43 0.87 11.78
N ASP A 150 14.36 -0.32 12.38
CA ASP A 150 13.90 -1.52 11.67
C ASP A 150 12.38 -1.41 11.47
N ILE A 151 11.92 -1.73 10.27
CA ILE A 151 10.49 -1.71 9.95
C ILE A 151 9.67 -2.65 10.84
N ARG A 152 10.27 -3.72 11.38
CA ARG A 152 9.60 -4.62 12.32
C ARG A 152 9.32 -3.94 13.64
N ASP A 153 10.27 -3.16 14.14
CA ASP A 153 10.09 -2.39 15.38
C ASP A 153 8.98 -1.34 15.18
N ILE A 154 8.98 -0.66 14.02
CA ILE A 154 7.90 0.26 13.65
C ILE A 154 6.57 -0.49 13.61
N ALA A 155 6.51 -1.66 12.96
CA ALA A 155 5.30 -2.48 12.85
C ALA A 155 4.75 -2.90 14.21
N ASP A 156 5.61 -3.29 15.15
CA ASP A 156 5.23 -3.71 16.51
C ASP A 156 4.63 -2.56 17.34
N HIS A 157 4.97 -1.32 17.02
CA HIS A 157 4.43 -0.13 17.67
C HIS A 157 3.19 0.44 16.98
N LEU A 158 2.89 0.01 15.75
CA LEU A 158 1.69 0.43 15.04
C LEU A 158 0.46 -0.34 15.53
N SER A 159 -0.56 0.39 15.96
CA SER A 159 -1.90 -0.18 16.15
C SER A 159 -2.58 -0.34 14.80
N ILE A 160 -2.19 -1.37 14.04
CA ILE A 160 -2.68 -1.64 12.68
C ILE A 160 -4.22 -1.64 12.59
N GLU A 161 -4.90 -2.12 13.64
CA GLU A 161 -6.37 -2.15 13.72
C GLU A 161 -7.03 -0.76 13.80
N ALA A 162 -6.26 0.29 14.11
CA ALA A 162 -6.76 1.66 14.19
C ALA A 162 -6.76 2.38 12.82
N TYR A 163 -6.27 1.74 11.75
CA TYR A 163 -6.13 2.36 10.43
C TYR A 163 -7.24 1.97 9.42
N PRO A 164 -7.60 2.90 8.52
CA PRO A 164 -7.38 4.33 8.66
C PRO A 164 -8.17 4.84 9.90
N TYR A 165 -7.65 5.85 10.59
CA TYR A 165 -8.30 6.36 11.80
C TYR A 165 -9.78 6.67 11.54
N GLU A 166 -10.67 6.08 12.33
CA GLU A 166 -12.08 6.45 12.29
C GLU A 166 -12.19 7.91 12.69
N VAL A 167 -12.56 8.78 11.74
CA VAL A 167 -12.96 10.15 12.08
C VAL A 167 -14.32 10.02 12.76
N PRO A 168 -14.49 10.42 14.03
CA PRO A 168 -15.79 10.37 14.66
C PRO A 168 -16.77 11.15 13.80
N SER A 169 -17.86 10.50 13.36
CA SER A 169 -18.92 11.18 12.65
C SER A 169 -19.40 12.33 13.51
N ALA A 170 -19.25 13.57 13.04
CA ALA A 170 -19.80 14.73 13.70
C ALA A 170 -21.33 14.54 13.78
N ALA A 171 -21.83 14.35 14.99
CA ALA A 171 -23.25 14.24 15.31
C ALA A 171 -23.99 15.57 15.10
#